data_AF-A0A7X6ANP7-F1
#
_entry.id   AF-A0A7X6ANP7-F1
#
_cell.length_a   1.000
_cell.length_b   1.000
_cell.length_c   1.000
_cell.angle_alpha   90.00
_cell.angle_beta   90.00
_cell.angle_gamma   90.00
#
_symmetry.space_group_name_H-M   'P 1'
#
loop_
_entity.id
_entity.type
_entity.pdbx_description
1 polymer ?
#
loop_
_entity_poly.entity_id
_entity_poly.type
_entity_poly.pdbx_seq_one_letter_code
_entity_poly.pdbx_strand_id
1 'polypeptide(L)' 'VDVGGESTRPGAAGVPAEEEMGRVIPAIGALAASGVVVSADTSKASVARAAVAAGAA' A
#
# COMPACT_ATOMS: atom_id res chain seq x y z
N VAL A 1 9.46 4.47 4.55
CA VAL A 1 8.61 3.49 5.27
C VAL A 1 7.99 2.58 4.23
N ASP A 2 8.02 1.28 4.44
CA ASP A 2 7.42 0.31 3.52
C ASP A 2 6.05 -0.10 4.07
N VAL A 3 4.99 0.08 3.27
CA VAL A 3 3.60 -0.11 3.69
C VAL A 3 2.96 -1.23 2.86
N GLY A 4 2.54 -2.29 3.53
CA GLY A 4 1.80 -3.42 2.92
C GLY A 4 0.43 -3.61 3.59
N GLY A 5 -0.61 -3.86 2.78
CA GLY A 5 -1.98 -4.11 3.26
C GLY A 5 -2.35 -5.59 3.29
N GLU A 6 -1.49 -6.44 2.74
CA GLU A 6 -1.62 -7.89 2.64
C GLU A 6 -0.42 -8.56 3.33
N SER A 7 -0.64 -9.69 4.00
CA SER A 7 0.46 -10.44 4.59
C SER A 7 1.08 -11.37 3.55
N THR A 8 2.39 -11.28 3.35
CA THR A 8 3.17 -12.14 2.44
C THR A 8 3.77 -13.38 3.14
N ARG A 9 3.33 -13.69 4.37
CA ARG A 9 3.81 -14.87 5.11
C ARG A 9 3.26 -16.18 4.51
N PRO A 10 4.00 -17.29 4.60
CA PRO A 10 3.52 -18.59 4.15
C PRO A 10 2.16 -18.95 4.78
N GLY A 11 1.20 -19.35 3.95
CA GLY A 11 -0.15 -19.74 4.38
C GLY A 11 -1.11 -18.58 4.65
N ALA A 12 -0.70 -17.32 4.46
CA ALA A 12 -1.63 -16.20 4.51
C ALA A 12 -2.60 -16.24 3.32
N ALA A 13 -3.88 -15.96 3.59
CA ALA A 13 -4.86 -15.75 2.52
C ALA A 13 -4.64 -14.38 1.88
N GLY A 14 -4.76 -14.33 0.55
CA GLY A 14 -4.76 -13.07 -0.19
C GLY A 14 -5.97 -12.21 0.16
N VAL A 15 -5.78 -10.90 0.04
CA VAL A 15 -6.79 -9.86 0.26
C VAL A 15 -7.20 -9.29 -1.10
N PRO A 16 -8.50 -9.05 -1.36
CA PRO A 16 -8.95 -8.37 -2.57
C PRO A 16 -8.29 -7.00 -2.74
N ALA A 17 -8.08 -6.56 -3.98
CA ALA A 17 -7.38 -5.30 -4.26
C ALA A 17 -8.08 -4.09 -3.62
N GLU A 18 -9.41 -4.00 -3.69
CA GLU A 18 -10.19 -2.94 -3.06
C GLU A 18 -9.98 -2.86 -1.54
N GLU A 19 -9.92 -4.01 -0.87
CA GLU A 19 -9.71 -4.07 0.57
C GLU A 19 -8.27 -3.68 0.93
N GLU A 20 -7.28 -4.15 0.17
CA GLU A 20 -5.88 -3.75 0.35
C GLU A 20 -5.71 -2.24 0.15
N MET A 21 -6.31 -1.65 -0.90
CA MET A 21 -6.32 -0.20 -1.14
C MET A 21 -6.93 0.56 0.05
N GLY A 22 -8.05 0.09 0.58
CA GLY A 22 -8.69 0.69 1.76
C GLY A 22 -7.79 0.70 3.01
N ARG A 23 -6.86 -0.26 3.12
CA ARG A 23 -5.87 -0.33 4.21
C ARG A 23 -4.68 0.60 3.97
N VAL A 24 -4.10 0.59 2.77
CA VAL A 24 -2.79 1.24 2.51
C VAL A 24 -2.90 2.69 2.09
N ILE A 25 -3.89 3.07 1.29
CA ILE A 25 -3.93 4.41 0.67
C ILE A 25 -4.04 5.54 1.70
N PRO A 26 -4.89 5.44 2.75
CA PRO A 26 -4.93 6.48 3.79
C PRO A 26 -3.61 6.63 4.56
N ALA A 27 -2.94 5.50 4.85
CA ALA A 27 -1.66 5.49 5.57
C ALA A 27 -0.53 6.10 4.73
N ILE A 28 -0.43 5.69 3.46
CA ILE A 28 0.55 6.23 2.50
C ILE A 28 0.35 7.73 2.35
N GLY A 29 -0.88 8.19 2.12
CA GLY A 29 -1.19 9.62 1.94
C GLY A 29 -0.80 10.47 3.16
N ALA A 30 -1.10 9.98 4.37
CA ALA A 30 -0.72 10.69 5.60
C ALA A 30 0.81 10.75 5.80
N LEU A 31 1.51 9.65 5.54
CA LEU A 31 2.97 9.58 5.66
C LEU A 31 3.65 10.48 4.61
N ALA A 32 3.22 10.39 3.35
CA ALA A 32 3.75 11.21 2.27
C ALA A 32 3.53 12.71 2.53
N ALA A 33 2.33 13.10 2.99
CA ALA A 33 2.02 14.49 3.36
C ALA A 33 2.89 15.03 4.51
N SER A 34 3.42 14.14 5.36
CA SER A 34 4.38 14.50 6.41
C SER A 34 5.85 14.53 5.96
N GLY A 35 6.11 14.34 4.67
CA GLY A 35 7.46 14.35 4.09
C GLY A 35 8.21 13.02 4.23
N VAL A 36 7.54 11.93 4.63
CA VAL A 36 8.14 10.60 4.69
C VAL A 36 8.20 10.02 3.28
N VAL A 37 9.35 9.47 2.88
CA VAL A 37 9.45 8.66 1.66
C VAL A 37 8.79 7.30 1.92
N VAL A 38 7.81 6.94 1.09
CA VAL A 38 6.96 5.75 1.28
C VAL A 38 7.09 4.80 0.11
N SER A 39 7.46 3.55 0.40
CA SER A 39 7.35 2.41 -0.53
C SER A 39 6.04 1.67 -0.28
N ALA A 40 5.47 1.08 -1.33
CA ALA A 40 4.27 0.25 -1.25
C ALA A 40 4.62 -1.21 -1.53
N ASP A 41 4.50 -2.07 -0.50
CA ASP A 41 4.69 -3.51 -0.62
C ASP A 41 3.41 -4.15 -1.17
N THR A 42 3.32 -4.21 -2.49
CA THR A 42 2.22 -4.86 -3.19
C THR A 42 2.65 -5.38 -4.56
N SER A 43 2.13 -6.54 -4.95
CA SER A 43 2.29 -7.08 -6.31
C SER A 43 1.10 -6.74 -7.22
N LYS A 44 0.03 -6.16 -6.67
CA LYS A 44 -1.21 -5.86 -7.41
C LYS A 44 -1.08 -4.53 -8.12
N ALA A 45 -1.10 -4.54 -9.45
CA ALA A 45 -0.88 -3.35 -10.26
C ALA A 45 -1.90 -2.21 -10.00
N SER A 46 -3.15 -2.53 -9.65
CA SER A 46 -4.16 -1.54 -9.26
C SER A 46 -3.80 -0.83 -7.95
N VAL A 47 -3.37 -1.58 -6.94
CA VAL A 47 -2.92 -1.05 -5.64
C VAL A 47 -1.66 -0.19 -5.83
N ALA A 48 -0.68 -0.67 -6.60
CA ALA A 48 0.54 0.08 -6.88
C ALA A 48 0.26 1.42 -7.56
N ARG A 49 -0.64 1.46 -8.57
CA ARG A 49 -1.05 2.72 -9.21
C ARG A 49 -1.71 3.69 -8.23
N ALA A 50 -2.60 3.19 -7.38
CA ALA A 50 -3.26 4.01 -6.36
C ALA A 50 -2.26 4.53 -5.31
N ALA A 51 -1.29 3.72 -4.90
CA ALA A 51 -0.25 4.09 -3.95
C ALA A 51 0.65 5.22 -4.48
N VAL A 52 1.08 5.14 -5.74
CA VAL A 52 1.84 6.23 -6.40
C VAL A 52 0.99 7.51 -6.46
N ALA A 53 -0.30 7.40 -6.81
CA ALA A 53 -1.20 8.56 -6.81
C ALA A 53 -1.38 9.18 -5.41
N ALA A 54 -1.21 8.38 -4.35
CA ALA A 54 -1.25 8.82 -2.95
C ALA A 54 0.10 9.36 -2.42
N GLY A 55 1.17 9.30 -3.22
CA GLY A 55 2.48 9.86 -2.86
C GLY A 55 3.57 8.85 -2.49
N ALA A 56 3.37 7.55 -2.77
CA ALA A 56 4.47 6.59 -2.70
C ALA A 56 5.52 6.87 -3.80
N ALA A 57 6.81 6.69 -3.47
CA ALA A 57 7.96 7.00 -4.33
C ALA A 57 9.18 6.10 -4.04
#